data_AF-A0AAW5MY62-F1
#
_entry.id   AF-A0AAW5MY62-F1
#
_cell.length_a   1.000
_cell.length_b   1.000
_cell.length_c   1.000
_cell.angle_alpha   90.00
_cell.angle_beta   90.00
_cell.angle_gamma   90.00
#
_symmetry.space_group_name_H-M   'P 1'
#
loop_
_entity.id
_entity.type
_entity.pdbx_description
1 polymer ?
#
loop_
_entity_poly.entity_id
_entity_poly.type
_entity_poly.pdbx_seq_one_letter_code
_entity_poly.pdbx_strand_id
1 'polypeptide(L)'
;PINLPEGINKSVMGRILAEDVHKPLASGKPGKTVVAEKGEPITAPRLREIADALEDEQAKLPVRSVLKCRAETGVCQTCYGTFLATGNVS
;
A
#
# COMPACT_ATOMS: atom_id res chain seq x y z
N PRO A 1 -2.60 -3.70 -7.91
CA PRO A 1 -4.03 -4.05 -7.67
C PRO A 1 -4.14 -4.67 -6.28
N ILE A 2 -5.22 -4.38 -5.56
CA ILE A 2 -5.50 -4.97 -4.24
C ILE A 2 -6.03 -6.39 -4.40
N ASN A 3 -6.88 -6.61 -5.39
CA ASN A 3 -7.48 -7.92 -5.66
C ASN A 3 -6.89 -8.53 -6.94
N LEU A 4 -6.72 -9.85 -6.92
CA LEU A 4 -6.36 -10.73 -8.04
C LEU A 4 -7.46 -11.79 -8.18
N PRO A 5 -7.56 -12.51 -9.32
CA PRO A 5 -8.54 -13.59 -9.49
C PRO A 5 -8.51 -14.65 -8.38
N GLU A 6 -7.33 -14.91 -7.83
CA GLU A 6 -7.07 -15.86 -6.74
C GLU A 6 -7.29 -15.28 -5.33
N GLY A 7 -7.69 -14.01 -5.22
CA GLY A 7 -7.96 -13.31 -3.96
C GLY A 7 -7.07 -12.10 -3.71
N ILE A 8 -6.88 -11.74 -2.44
CA ILE A 8 -6.14 -10.52 -2.07
C ILE A 8 -4.65 -10.62 -2.46
N ASN A 9 -4.12 -9.55 -3.05
CA ASN A 9 -2.76 -9.48 -3.54
C ASN A 9 -1.75 -9.34 -2.39
N LYS A 10 -1.23 -10.47 -1.92
CA LYS A 10 -0.24 -10.51 -0.83
C LYS A 10 1.10 -9.87 -1.18
N SER A 11 1.43 -9.68 -2.46
CA SER A 11 2.72 -9.06 -2.87
C SER A 11 2.85 -7.58 -2.47
N VAL A 12 1.73 -6.93 -2.15
CA VAL A 12 1.69 -5.55 -1.67
C VAL A 12 2.02 -5.46 -0.17
N MET A 13 1.91 -6.58 0.56
CA MET A 13 2.24 -6.64 1.98
C MET A 13 3.73 -6.35 2.20
N GLY A 14 4.02 -5.68 3.31
CA GLY A 14 5.36 -5.26 3.70
C GLY A 14 5.88 -4.02 2.95
N ARG A 15 5.10 -3.44 2.04
CA ARG A 15 5.41 -2.16 1.39
C ARG A 15 4.89 -0.98 2.22
N ILE A 16 5.38 0.21 1.91
CA ILE A 16 4.95 1.47 2.53
C ILE A 16 4.10 2.27 1.54
N LEU A 17 3.00 2.88 2.00
CA LEU A 17 2.17 3.74 1.15
C LEU A 17 2.95 4.98 0.67
N ALA A 18 2.86 5.26 -0.62
CA ALA A 18 3.50 6.42 -1.24
C ALA A 18 2.69 7.71 -1.08
N GLU A 19 1.36 7.57 -0.99
CA GLU A 19 0.35 8.63 -0.96
C GLU A 19 -0.82 8.21 -0.07
N ASP A 20 -1.65 9.17 0.33
CA ASP A 20 -2.89 8.89 1.05
C ASP A 20 -3.86 8.11 0.15
N VAL A 21 -4.55 7.15 0.74
CA VAL A 21 -5.54 6.32 0.06
C VAL A 21 -6.92 6.83 0.46
N HIS A 22 -7.71 7.28 -0.51
CA HIS A 22 -9.04 7.83 -0.25
C HIS A 22 -10.13 6.86 -0.70
N LYS A 23 -11.26 6.85 0.02
CA LYS A 23 -12.45 6.11 -0.40
C LYS A 23 -12.97 6.70 -1.73
N PRO A 24 -13.21 5.91 -2.77
CA PRO A 24 -13.71 6.42 -4.04
C PRO A 24 -15.15 6.95 -3.91
N LEU A 25 -15.48 7.97 -4.68
CA LEU A 25 -16.85 8.42 -4.89
C LEU A 25 -17.54 7.53 -5.93
N ALA A 26 -18.87 7.55 -6.00
CA ALA A 26 -19.64 6.84 -7.03
C ALA A 26 -19.24 7.19 -8.48
N SER A 27 -18.54 8.32 -8.67
CA SER A 27 -17.97 8.76 -9.95
C SER A 27 -16.58 8.19 -10.26
N GLY A 28 -16.03 7.33 -9.40
CA GLY A 28 -14.68 6.75 -9.53
C GLY A 28 -13.53 7.70 -9.17
N LYS A 29 -13.83 8.92 -8.69
CA LYS A 29 -12.82 9.90 -8.25
C LYS A 29 -12.48 9.73 -6.76
N PRO A 30 -11.28 10.13 -6.30
CA PRO A 30 -10.95 10.13 -4.88
C PRO A 30 -11.95 10.97 -4.07
N GLY A 31 -12.51 10.39 -3.02
CA GLY A 31 -13.33 11.10 -2.03
C GLY A 31 -12.47 11.85 -1.01
N LYS A 32 -13.13 12.49 -0.04
CA LYS A 32 -12.43 13.21 1.04
C LYS A 32 -11.97 12.30 2.18
N THR A 33 -12.65 11.17 2.37
CA THR A 33 -12.35 10.24 3.46
C THR A 33 -11.04 9.50 3.20
N VAL A 34 -10.05 9.73 4.06
CA VAL A 34 -8.78 8.98 4.06
C VAL A 34 -9.02 7.64 4.70
N VAL A 35 -8.70 6.57 3.97
CA VAL A 35 -8.78 5.18 4.42
C VAL A 35 -7.44 4.73 5.00
N ALA A 36 -6.32 5.17 4.43
CA ALA A 36 -4.97 4.89 4.92
C ALA A 36 -4.01 6.04 4.57
N GLU A 37 -3.02 6.26 5.41
CA GLU A 37 -2.15 7.43 5.34
C GLU A 37 -0.86 7.16 4.58
N LYS A 38 -0.33 8.19 3.91
CA LYS A 38 1.00 8.17 3.32
C LYS A 38 2.05 7.80 4.37
N GLY A 39 2.93 6.87 4.01
CA GLY A 39 3.99 6.40 4.90
C GLY A 39 3.58 5.24 5.81
N GLU A 40 2.30 4.85 5.79
CA GLU A 40 1.82 3.72 6.56
C GLU A 40 2.33 2.38 5.97
N PRO A 41 2.82 1.44 6.81
CA PRO A 41 3.18 0.10 6.37
C PRO A 41 1.96 -0.78 6.11
N ILE A 42 1.99 -1.49 4.97
CA ILE A 42 0.92 -2.38 4.55
C ILE A 42 1.13 -3.75 5.18
N THR A 43 0.58 -3.94 6.38
CA THR A 43 0.56 -5.25 7.04
C THR A 43 -0.60 -6.11 6.51
N ALA A 44 -0.59 -7.42 6.81
CA ALA A 44 -1.67 -8.31 6.42
C ALA A 44 -3.07 -7.90 6.94
N PRO A 45 -3.28 -7.57 8.23
CA PRO A 45 -4.59 -7.07 8.69
C PRO A 45 -4.93 -5.75 8.01
N ARG A 46 -3.94 -4.87 7.86
CA ARG A 46 -4.19 -3.55 7.31
C ARG A 46 -4.59 -3.56 5.83
N LEU A 47 -3.98 -4.45 5.04
CA LEU A 47 -4.37 -4.65 3.65
C LEU A 47 -5.84 -5.09 3.52
N ARG A 48 -6.35 -5.92 4.44
CA ARG A 48 -7.77 -6.32 4.44
C ARG A 48 -8.68 -5.16 4.78
N GLU A 49 -8.37 -4.41 5.84
CA GLU A 49 -9.15 -3.23 6.22
C GLU A 49 -9.23 -2.19 5.10
N ILE A 50 -8.12 -1.96 4.40
CA ILE A 50 -8.08 -1.05 3.25
C ILE A 50 -8.92 -1.60 2.08
N ALA A 51 -8.82 -2.90 1.79
CA ALA A 51 -9.60 -3.55 0.73
C ALA A 51 -11.11 -3.43 1.00
N ASP A 52 -11.53 -3.75 2.24
CA ASP A 52 -12.92 -3.71 2.67
C ASP A 52 -13.48 -2.28 2.65
N ALA A 53 -12.68 -1.29 3.06
CA ALA A 53 -13.11 0.10 3.10
C ALA A 53 -13.23 0.75 1.71
N LEU A 54 -12.44 0.29 0.73
CA LEU A 54 -12.46 0.83 -0.63
C LEU A 54 -13.64 0.31 -1.47
N GLU A 55 -14.13 -0.90 -1.20
CA GLU A 55 -15.28 -1.52 -1.90
C GLU A 55 -15.13 -1.49 -3.45
N ASP A 56 -13.89 -1.53 -3.94
CA ASP A 56 -13.55 -1.45 -5.37
C ASP A 56 -12.63 -2.62 -5.75
N GLU A 57 -13.15 -3.55 -6.56
CA GLU A 57 -12.42 -4.73 -7.01
C GLU A 57 -11.16 -4.38 -7.83
N GLN A 58 -11.18 -3.25 -8.54
CA GLN A 58 -10.09 -2.80 -9.42
C GLN A 58 -9.12 -1.84 -8.72
N ALA A 59 -9.31 -1.59 -7.42
CA ALA A 59 -8.50 -0.67 -6.65
C ALA A 59 -7.00 -0.99 -6.73
N LYS A 60 -6.19 0.06 -6.78
CA LYS A 60 -4.73 -0.02 -6.81
C LYS A 60 -4.16 0.80 -5.66
N LEU A 61 -3.20 0.23 -4.94
CA LEU A 61 -2.49 0.95 -3.88
C LEU A 61 -1.21 1.60 -4.43
N PRO A 62 -1.01 2.91 -4.19
CA PRO A 62 0.25 3.57 -4.49
C PRO A 62 1.26 3.21 -3.40
N VAL A 63 2.24 2.37 -3.74
CA VAL A 63 3.30 1.95 -2.82
C VAL A 63 4.66 2.52 -3.21
N ARG A 64 5.51 2.74 -2.20
CA ARG A 64 6.92 2.99 -2.42
C ARG A 64 7.60 1.73 -2.92
N SER A 65 8.63 1.93 -3.73
CA SER A 65 9.39 0.86 -4.37
C SER A 65 10.84 1.29 -4.52
N VAL A 66 11.73 0.30 -4.49
CA VAL A 66 13.17 0.46 -4.74
C VAL A 66 13.46 1.07 -6.10
N LEU A 67 12.62 0.79 -7.11
CA LEU A 67 12.76 1.33 -8.48
C LEU A 67 12.53 2.84 -8.56
N LYS A 68 11.90 3.43 -7.53
CA LYS A 68 11.62 4.87 -7.45
C LYS A 68 12.34 5.53 -6.27
N CYS A 69 13.30 4.83 -5.65
CA CYS A 69 14.07 5.38 -4.54
C CYS A 69 14.97 6.52 -5.04
N ARG A 70 15.11 7.57 -4.21
CA ARG A 70 15.96 8.74 -4.51
C ARG A 70 17.18 8.82 -3.59
N ALA A 71 17.50 7.75 -2.86
CA ALA A 71 18.72 7.70 -2.07
C ALA A 71 19.94 7.77 -3.00
N GLU A 72 20.91 8.62 -2.67
CA GLU A 72 22.13 8.79 -3.49
C GLU A 72 22.99 7.53 -3.50
N THR A 73 22.95 6.74 -2.42
CA THR A 73 23.65 5.46 -2.32
C THR A 73 22.76 4.47 -1.58
N GLY A 74 22.66 3.24 -2.11
CA GLY A 74 21.83 2.19 -1.55
C GLY A 74 20.33 2.42 -1.75
N VAL A 75 19.52 1.92 -0.81
CA VAL A 75 18.06 2.02 -0.83
C VAL A 75 17.58 2.44 0.56
N CYS A 76 16.70 3.43 0.64
CA CYS A 76 16.14 3.83 1.93
C CYS A 76 15.14 2.79 2.46
N GLN A 77 15.04 2.70 3.78
CA GLN A 77 14.13 1.80 4.50
C GLN A 77 12.68 1.90 4.00
N THR A 78 12.18 3.10 3.74
CA THR A 78 10.78 3.30 3.30
C THR A 78 10.50 2.81 1.88
N CYS A 79 11.50 2.81 0.99
CA CYS A 79 11.37 2.25 -0.36
C CYS A 79 11.62 0.74 -0.39
N TYR A 80 12.42 0.22 0.53
CA TYR A 80 12.62 -1.20 0.72
C TYR A 80 11.35 -1.86 1.31
N GLY A 81 10.90 -1.35 2.45
CA GLY A 81 9.75 -1.86 3.20
C GLY A 81 10.18 -2.74 4.38
N THR A 82 9.44 -3.84 4.58
CA THR A 82 9.66 -4.77 5.69
C THR A 82 10.87 -5.65 5.45
N PHE A 83 11.70 -5.83 6.49
CA PHE A 83 12.76 -6.82 6.46
C PHE A 83 12.19 -8.22 6.64
N LEU A 84 12.20 -9.02 5.56
CA LEU A 84 11.52 -10.31 5.51
C LEU A 84 12.09 -11.36 6.48
N ALA A 85 13.34 -11.22 6.91
CA ALA A 85 13.94 -12.16 7.86
C ALA A 85 13.41 -11.98 9.29
N THR A 86 13.07 -10.75 9.69
CA THR A 86 12.62 -10.44 11.07
C THR A 86 11.16 -10.00 11.15
N GLY A 87 10.56 -9.63 10.03
CA GLY A 87 9.21 -9.07 9.96
C GLY A 87 9.11 -7.60 10.39
N ASN A 88 10.22 -6.94 10.72
CA ASN A 88 10.22 -5.56 11.20
C ASN A 88 10.50 -4.56 10.08
N VAL A 89 9.94 -3.36 10.22
CA VAL A 89 10.33 -2.17 9.45
C VAL A 89 11.33 -1.41 10.32
N SER A 90 12.58 -1.82 10.31
CA SER A 90 13.68 -1.21 11.09
C SER A 90 14.50 -0.25 10.27
#